data_AF-A0A0E3PTX4-F1
#
_entry.id   AF-A0A0E3PTX4-F1
#
_cell.length_a   1.000
_cell.length_b   1.000
_cell.length_c   1.000
_cell.angle_alpha   90.00
_cell.angle_beta   90.00
_cell.angle_gamma   90.00
#
_symmetry.space_group_name_H-M   'P 1'
#
loop_
_entity.id
_entity.type
_entity.pdbx_description
1 polymer ?
#
loop_
_entity_poly.entity_id
_entity_poly.type
_entity_poly.pdbx_seq_one_letter_code
_entity_poly.pdbx_strand_id
1 'polypeptide(L)'
;MIDSISFFFTTKKQDVESMADLFSLIKDYLVDQEDGIRHLITWFLNLVMEEEALLQSGAKRYERTDSRKASRNGYKPRTLLTRYGELELLKPQFREFPFETQIFEKYSRVEKAILSAVAESYLQGVSTRRVDKIMTSLGVEGISASSVSRITKGLDEKVCEFLSKPIEHEISYLFIDATYLKVRDGLHYENKALFIVAGVRSDGYREILGARLADSEDSLFWQDLFEDLKERGLSRPI
;
A
#
# COMPACT_ATOMS: atom_id res chain seq x y z
N MET A 1 23.53 46.26 6.95
CA MET A 1 24.37 45.69 8.04
C MET A 1 23.55 45.17 9.22
N ILE A 2 22.21 45.31 9.24
CA ILE A 2 21.33 44.80 10.30
C ILE A 2 20.72 43.42 9.91
N ASP A 3 20.59 43.12 8.62
CA ASP A 3 20.00 41.85 8.13
C ASP A 3 20.88 40.62 8.37
N SER A 4 22.20 40.78 8.39
CA SER A 4 23.15 39.66 8.61
C SER A 4 23.12 39.14 10.05
N ILE A 5 22.85 40.02 11.02
CA ILE A 5 22.79 39.68 12.45
C ILE A 5 21.44 39.00 12.77
N SER A 6 20.34 39.48 12.20
CA SER A 6 19.02 38.83 12.36
C SER A 6 18.98 37.42 11.76
N PHE A 7 19.69 37.17 10.65
CA PHE A 7 19.81 35.85 10.03
C PHE A 7 20.63 34.87 10.89
N PHE A 8 21.74 35.35 11.49
CA PHE A 8 22.61 34.54 12.35
C PHE A 8 21.99 34.21 13.71
N PHE A 9 21.17 35.10 14.27
CA PHE A 9 20.45 34.86 15.53
C PHE A 9 19.24 33.95 15.35
N THR A 10 18.53 34.03 14.23
CA THR A 10 17.38 33.16 13.93
C THR A 10 17.84 31.72 13.70
N THR A 11 18.92 31.52 12.93
CA THR A 11 19.54 30.21 12.71
C THR A 11 20.07 29.59 14.01
N LYS A 12 20.85 30.33 14.81
CA LYS A 12 21.31 29.84 16.14
C LYS A 12 20.17 29.44 17.08
N LYS A 13 19.05 30.17 17.08
CA LYS A 13 17.93 29.88 17.99
C LYS A 13 17.15 28.64 17.54
N GLN A 14 16.98 28.48 16.23
CA GLN A 14 16.34 27.33 15.61
C GLN A 14 17.20 26.06 15.73
N ASP A 15 18.52 26.20 15.63
CA ASP A 15 19.49 25.12 15.86
C ASP A 15 19.50 24.67 17.33
N VAL A 16 19.41 25.62 18.29
CA VAL A 16 19.37 25.31 19.73
C VAL A 16 18.03 24.69 20.16
N GLU A 17 16.90 25.13 19.60
CA GLU A 17 15.59 24.48 19.80
C GLU A 17 15.59 23.06 19.23
N SER A 18 16.12 22.86 18.01
CA SER A 18 16.22 21.53 17.40
C SER A 18 17.10 20.56 18.19
N MET A 19 18.18 21.07 18.80
CA MET A 19 19.08 20.28 19.64
C MET A 19 18.43 19.93 20.99
N ALA A 20 17.66 20.85 21.57
CA ALA A 20 16.89 20.61 22.79
C ALA A 20 15.78 19.56 22.58
N ASP A 21 15.11 19.62 21.43
CA ASP A 21 14.12 18.63 20.99
C ASP A 21 14.78 17.25 20.76
N LEU A 22 15.99 17.21 20.22
CA LEU A 22 16.70 15.94 20.07
C LEU A 22 17.06 15.31 21.43
N PHE A 23 17.49 16.12 22.41
CA PHE A 23 17.79 15.63 23.74
C PHE A 23 16.55 15.17 24.52
N SER A 24 15.39 15.80 24.31
CA SER A 24 14.13 15.30 24.88
C SER A 24 13.74 13.97 24.25
N LEU A 25 13.82 13.84 22.92
CA LEU A 25 13.55 12.57 22.22
C LEU A 25 14.47 11.42 22.66
N ILE A 26 15.75 11.70 22.90
CA ILE A 26 16.70 10.71 23.44
C ILE A 26 16.28 10.28 24.85
N LYS A 27 15.86 11.20 25.71
CA LYS A 27 15.39 10.87 27.06
C LYS A 27 14.12 10.02 27.01
N ASP A 28 13.17 10.38 26.15
CA ASP A 28 11.95 9.60 25.95
C ASP A 28 12.29 8.17 25.54
N TYR A 29 13.19 7.99 24.57
CA TYR A 29 13.66 6.68 24.13
C TYR A 29 14.35 5.85 25.23
N LEU A 30 15.10 6.51 26.11
CA LEU A 30 15.75 5.83 27.24
C LEU A 30 14.77 5.40 28.33
N VAL A 31 13.60 6.05 28.44
CA VAL A 31 12.54 5.71 29.39
C VAL A 31 11.65 4.61 28.82
N ASP A 32 11.17 4.80 27.59
CA ASP A 32 10.35 3.85 26.84
C ASP A 32 10.80 3.84 25.38
N GLN A 33 11.32 2.70 24.94
CA GLN A 33 11.87 2.58 23.59
C GLN A 33 10.78 2.67 22.51
N GLU A 34 9.57 2.15 22.76
CA GLU A 34 8.49 2.14 21.77
C GLU A 34 7.93 3.56 21.59
N ASP A 35 7.63 4.23 22.71
CA ASP A 35 7.12 5.60 22.70
C ASP A 35 8.18 6.60 22.21
N GLY A 36 9.45 6.42 22.59
CA GLY A 36 10.53 7.26 22.11
C GLY A 36 10.77 7.15 20.61
N ILE A 37 10.69 5.94 20.03
CA ILE A 37 10.73 5.77 18.57
C ILE A 37 9.53 6.45 17.92
N ARG A 38 8.34 6.31 18.49
CA ARG A 38 7.12 6.95 17.98
C ARG A 38 7.25 8.46 17.93
N HIS A 39 7.75 9.10 19.00
CA HIS A 39 7.99 10.54 19.05
C HIS A 39 9.07 10.97 18.07
N LEU A 40 10.17 10.21 17.96
CA LEU A 40 11.27 10.51 17.03
C LEU A 40 10.79 10.49 15.58
N ILE A 41 10.06 9.45 15.19
CA ILE A 41 9.51 9.33 13.83
C ILE A 41 8.47 10.43 13.58
N THR A 42 7.61 10.72 14.54
CA THR A 42 6.61 11.80 14.43
C THR A 42 7.28 13.15 14.18
N TRP A 43 8.29 13.49 14.98
CA TRP A 43 9.09 14.70 14.82
C TRP A 43 9.76 14.76 13.45
N PHE A 44 10.44 13.67 13.05
CA PHE A 44 11.13 13.58 11.78
C PHE A 44 10.19 13.72 10.58
N LEU A 45 9.06 13.02 10.58
CA LEU A 45 8.09 13.08 9.48
C LEU A 45 7.42 14.46 9.39
N ASN A 46 7.15 15.12 10.51
CA ASN A 46 6.69 16.51 10.50
C ASN A 46 7.74 17.44 9.87
N LEU A 47 9.02 17.27 10.22
CA LEU A 47 10.12 18.03 9.61
C LEU A 47 10.24 17.77 8.10
N VAL A 48 10.10 16.52 7.66
CA VAL A 48 10.08 16.17 6.24
C VAL A 48 8.93 16.88 5.52
N MET A 49 7.72 16.89 6.09
CA MET A 49 6.58 17.61 5.50
C MET A 49 6.79 19.13 5.46
N GLU A 50 7.49 19.70 6.45
CA GLU A 50 7.85 21.12 6.46
C GLU A 50 8.76 21.49 5.30
N GLU A 51 9.76 20.65 5.02
CA GLU A 51 10.68 20.80 3.89
C GLU A 51 9.97 20.57 2.56
N GLU A 52 9.14 19.53 2.44
CA GLU A 52 8.29 19.32 1.25
C GLU A 52 7.40 20.54 0.98
N ALA A 53 6.85 21.14 2.05
CA ALA A 53 6.02 22.33 1.93
C ALA A 53 6.81 23.57 1.49
N LEU A 54 8.07 23.69 1.92
CA LEU A 54 8.98 24.74 1.45
C LEU A 54 9.30 24.60 -0.04
N LEU A 55 9.61 23.38 -0.48
CA LEU A 55 9.90 23.08 -1.88
C LEU A 55 8.69 23.36 -2.80
N GLN A 56 7.48 23.02 -2.34
CA GLN A 56 6.24 23.27 -3.09
C GLN A 56 5.84 24.75 -3.11
N SER A 57 5.97 25.48 -1.98
CA SER A 57 5.62 26.90 -1.92
C SER A 57 6.65 27.80 -2.59
N GLY A 58 7.91 27.37 -2.67
CA GLY A 58 9.03 28.17 -3.17
C GLY A 58 9.43 29.34 -2.27
N ALA A 59 8.94 29.38 -1.02
CA ALA A 59 9.16 30.47 -0.09
C ALA A 59 9.01 30.01 1.37
N LYS A 60 9.88 30.50 2.26
CA LYS A 60 9.78 30.27 3.70
C LYS A 60 8.57 30.97 4.30
N ARG A 61 8.24 30.59 5.54
CA ARG A 61 7.17 31.22 6.32
C ARG A 61 7.50 32.71 6.52
N TYR A 62 6.54 33.57 6.19
CA TYR A 62 6.64 35.04 6.27
C TYR A 62 7.71 35.70 5.37
N GLU A 63 8.42 34.94 4.53
CA GLU A 63 9.34 35.49 3.56
C GLU A 63 8.59 36.30 2.50
N ARG A 64 9.13 37.44 2.07
CA ARG A 64 8.58 38.19 0.93
C ARG A 64 9.41 37.84 -0.29
N THR A 65 8.82 37.11 -1.22
CA THR A 65 9.48 36.75 -2.47
C THR A 65 8.47 36.70 -3.61
N ASP A 66 8.89 37.14 -4.78
CA ASP A 66 8.06 37.16 -5.99
C ASP A 66 7.93 35.76 -6.61
N SER A 67 8.78 34.81 -6.24
CA SER A 67 8.75 33.40 -6.69
C SER A 67 7.77 32.50 -5.93
N ARG A 68 6.97 33.05 -5.00
CA ARG A 68 6.03 32.27 -4.19
C ARG A 68 4.92 31.68 -5.05
N LYS A 69 4.75 30.35 -4.96
CA LYS A 69 3.65 29.62 -5.62
C LYS A 69 2.43 29.44 -4.72
N ALA A 70 2.63 29.33 -3.41
CA ALA A 70 1.55 29.12 -2.45
C ALA A 70 1.83 29.75 -1.08
N SER A 71 0.74 30.14 -0.41
CA SER A 71 0.70 30.67 0.94
C SER A 71 0.29 29.59 1.92
N ARG A 72 1.08 29.39 2.98
CA ARG A 72 0.78 28.42 4.04
C ARG A 72 -0.48 28.83 4.83
N ASN A 73 -1.32 27.86 5.16
CA ASN A 73 -2.61 28.03 5.84
C ASN A 73 -2.73 27.17 7.11
N GLY A 74 -1.64 27.10 7.89
CA GLY A 74 -1.58 26.28 9.10
C GLY A 74 -1.48 24.79 8.81
N TYR A 75 -1.95 23.99 9.77
CA TYR A 75 -1.80 22.54 9.80
C TYR A 75 -3.14 21.85 10.03
N LYS A 76 -3.28 20.67 9.44
CA LYS A 76 -4.38 19.75 9.71
C LYS A 76 -3.85 18.55 10.49
N PRO A 77 -4.33 18.29 11.71
CA PRO A 77 -4.04 17.07 12.43
C PRO A 77 -4.43 15.85 11.60
N ARG A 78 -3.54 14.88 11.52
CA ARG A 78 -3.72 13.65 10.76
C ARG A 78 -3.04 12.51 11.48
N THR A 79 -3.72 11.37 11.58
CA THR A 79 -3.10 10.17 12.11
C THR A 79 -2.56 9.25 11.01
N LEU A 80 -1.46 8.57 11.31
CA LEU A 80 -0.83 7.56 10.47
C LEU A 80 -0.49 6.33 11.32
N LEU A 81 -1.16 5.21 11.05
CA LEU A 81 -0.85 3.93 11.69
C LEU A 81 0.45 3.37 11.10
N THR A 82 1.43 3.16 11.96
CA THR A 82 2.74 2.59 11.62
C THR A 82 3.03 1.36 12.47
N ARG A 83 4.13 0.66 12.17
CA ARG A 83 4.59 -0.48 12.97
C ARG A 83 4.92 -0.15 14.44
N TYR A 84 5.07 1.14 14.77
CA TYR A 84 5.36 1.63 16.12
C TYR A 84 4.12 2.25 16.80
N GLY A 85 2.93 2.03 16.22
CA GLY A 85 1.67 2.60 16.67
C GLY A 85 1.19 3.77 15.81
N GLU A 86 0.15 4.45 16.30
CA GLU A 86 -0.47 5.58 15.63
C GLU A 86 0.35 6.87 15.84
N LEU A 87 0.80 7.48 14.75
CA LEU A 87 1.52 8.76 14.76
C LEU A 87 0.55 9.91 14.58
N GLU A 88 0.68 10.97 15.39
CA GLU A 88 -0.03 12.23 15.20
C GLU A 88 0.81 13.22 14.40
N LEU A 89 0.46 13.38 13.13
CA LEU A 89 1.16 14.25 12.18
C LEU A 89 0.42 15.57 11.98
N LEU A 90 1.20 16.64 11.78
CA LEU A 90 0.71 17.98 11.48
C LEU A 90 0.85 18.23 9.98
N LYS A 91 -0.14 17.82 9.19
CA LYS A 91 -0.09 17.98 7.73
C LYS A 91 -0.17 19.46 7.35
N PRO A 92 0.84 20.04 6.66
CA PRO A 92 0.77 21.41 6.16
C PRO A 92 -0.41 21.64 5.20
N GLN A 93 -0.91 22.88 5.16
CA GLN A 93 -1.94 23.30 4.23
C GLN A 93 -1.50 24.53 3.43
N PHE A 94 -1.93 24.61 2.17
CA PHE A 94 -1.82 25.82 1.36
C PHE A 94 -3.21 26.37 1.02
N ARG A 95 -3.27 27.64 0.59
CA ARG A 95 -4.52 28.29 0.17
C ARG A 95 -4.86 28.03 -1.28
N GLU A 96 -3.84 27.95 -2.13
CA GLU A 96 -3.96 27.97 -3.58
C GLU A 96 -4.13 26.56 -4.17
N PHE A 97 -3.48 25.55 -3.59
CA PHE A 97 -3.57 24.16 -4.04
C PHE A 97 -3.38 23.16 -2.88
N PRO A 98 -3.80 21.89 -3.00
CA PRO A 98 -3.63 20.92 -1.93
C PRO A 98 -2.16 20.53 -1.73
N PHE A 99 -1.70 20.47 -0.48
CA PHE A 99 -0.38 19.94 -0.12
C PHE A 99 -0.30 18.42 -0.38
N GLU A 100 0.75 18.02 -1.09
CA GLU A 100 1.09 16.63 -1.41
C GLU A 100 2.37 16.21 -0.68
N THR A 101 2.49 14.93 -0.31
CA THR A 101 3.65 14.41 0.43
C THR A 101 4.00 13.02 -0.09
N GLN A 102 5.28 12.66 -0.04
CA GLN A 102 5.75 11.32 -0.37
C GLN A 102 5.62 10.35 0.82
N ILE A 103 5.40 10.86 2.04
CA ILE A 103 5.32 10.05 3.27
C ILE A 103 4.10 9.12 3.24
N PHE A 104 2.96 9.61 2.76
CA PHE A 104 1.72 8.85 2.68
C PHE A 104 0.89 9.24 1.45
N GLU A 105 0.15 8.27 0.92
CA GLU A 105 -0.75 8.51 -0.21
C GLU A 105 -1.99 9.30 0.22
N LYS A 106 -2.66 9.93 -0.77
CA LYS A 106 -3.93 10.63 -0.54
C LYS A 106 -4.92 9.67 0.12
N TYR A 107 -5.55 10.13 1.20
CA TYR A 107 -6.51 9.37 2.01
C TYR A 107 -5.97 8.13 2.75
N SER A 108 -4.73 7.68 2.52
CA SER A 108 -4.15 6.55 3.27
C SER A 108 -3.86 6.92 4.72
N ARG A 109 -4.35 6.11 5.65
CA ARG A 109 -4.08 6.23 7.10
C ARG A 109 -3.12 5.17 7.63
N VAL A 110 -2.60 4.32 6.76
CA VAL A 110 -1.78 3.17 7.14
C VAL A 110 -0.48 3.20 6.35
N GLU A 111 0.62 2.90 7.02
CA GLU A 111 1.94 2.76 6.42
C GLU A 111 1.95 1.69 5.32
N LYS A 112 2.69 1.95 4.23
CA LYS A 112 2.82 1.00 3.11
C LYS A 112 3.37 -0.36 3.55
N ALA A 113 4.31 -0.39 4.48
CA ALA A 113 4.90 -1.62 4.99
C ALA A 113 3.85 -2.55 5.63
N ILE A 114 2.92 -1.99 6.39
CA ILE A 114 1.81 -2.74 6.98
C ILE A 114 0.89 -3.28 5.88
N LEU A 115 0.54 -2.46 4.88
CA LEU A 115 -0.29 -2.88 3.77
C LEU A 115 0.33 -4.07 3.02
N SER A 116 1.63 -4.02 2.75
CA SER A 116 2.39 -5.12 2.14
C SER A 116 2.39 -6.38 3.01
N ALA A 117 2.61 -6.25 4.32
CA ALA A 117 2.60 -7.39 5.23
C ALA A 117 1.21 -8.07 5.32
N VAL A 118 0.14 -7.26 5.30
CA VAL A 118 -1.25 -7.76 5.24
C VAL A 118 -1.50 -8.52 3.93
N ALA A 119 -1.09 -7.95 2.80
CA ALA A 119 -1.24 -8.57 1.49
C ALA A 119 -0.47 -9.90 1.39
N GLU A 120 0.80 -9.91 1.83
CA GLU A 120 1.64 -11.12 1.86
C GLU A 120 1.01 -12.20 2.75
N SER A 121 0.55 -11.83 3.95
CA SER A 121 -0.11 -12.79 4.86
C SER A 121 -1.35 -13.41 4.22
N TYR A 122 -2.13 -12.62 3.49
CA TYR A 122 -3.30 -13.11 2.77
C TYR A 122 -2.92 -14.08 1.65
N LEU A 123 -1.86 -13.77 0.88
CA LEU A 123 -1.33 -14.66 -0.16
C LEU A 123 -0.82 -15.99 0.40
N GLN A 124 -0.23 -15.98 1.60
CA GLN A 124 0.19 -17.19 2.33
C GLN A 124 -0.99 -17.98 2.93
N GLY A 125 -2.25 -17.58 2.67
CA GLY A 125 -3.45 -18.29 3.13
C GLY A 125 -3.84 -18.00 4.58
N VAL A 126 -3.30 -16.94 5.19
CA VAL A 126 -3.70 -16.52 6.54
C VAL A 126 -5.09 -15.88 6.44
N SER A 127 -6.06 -16.43 7.18
CA SER A 127 -7.41 -15.88 7.20
C SER A 127 -7.43 -14.43 7.70
N THR A 128 -8.37 -13.62 7.18
CA THR A 128 -8.45 -12.18 7.52
C THR A 128 -8.53 -11.91 9.02
N ARG A 129 -9.25 -12.76 9.77
CA ARG A 129 -9.32 -12.69 11.24
C ARG A 129 -8.02 -13.08 11.94
N ARG A 130 -7.22 -13.96 11.35
CA ARG A 130 -5.91 -14.34 11.89
C ARG A 130 -4.88 -13.24 11.60
N VAL A 131 -4.95 -12.59 10.44
CA VAL A 131 -4.10 -11.42 10.13
C VAL A 131 -4.34 -10.30 11.16
N ASP A 132 -5.60 -9.96 11.44
CA ASP A 132 -5.98 -8.98 12.47
C ASP A 132 -5.35 -9.31 13.85
N LYS A 133 -5.46 -10.57 14.30
CA LYS A 133 -4.84 -11.04 15.54
C LYS A 133 -3.32 -10.94 15.55
N ILE A 134 -2.66 -11.31 14.44
CA ILE A 134 -1.21 -11.22 14.31
C ILE A 134 -0.76 -9.76 14.39
N MET A 135 -1.43 -8.87 13.65
CA MET A 135 -1.10 -7.43 13.67
C MET A 135 -1.28 -6.82 15.05
N THR A 136 -2.38 -7.14 15.73
CA THR A 136 -2.62 -6.72 17.12
C THR A 136 -1.50 -7.20 18.06
N SER A 137 -1.05 -8.44 17.88
CA SER A 137 0.03 -9.03 18.70
C SER A 137 1.40 -8.40 18.43
N LEU A 138 1.57 -7.72 17.29
CA LEU A 138 2.75 -6.97 16.91
C LEU A 138 2.65 -5.47 17.27
N GLY A 139 1.65 -5.07 18.07
CA GLY A 139 1.45 -3.69 18.50
C GLY A 139 0.77 -2.80 17.45
N VAL A 140 0.25 -3.38 16.37
CA VAL A 140 -0.47 -2.66 15.31
C VAL A 140 -1.96 -2.88 15.47
N GLU A 141 -2.61 -1.95 16.17
CA GLU A 141 -4.05 -1.95 16.36
C GLU A 141 -4.81 -1.32 15.19
N GLY A 142 -6.11 -1.61 15.06
CA GLY A 142 -6.99 -0.94 14.09
C GLY A 142 -7.10 -1.60 12.70
N ILE A 143 -6.44 -2.73 12.46
CA ILE A 143 -6.54 -3.49 11.20
C ILE A 143 -7.61 -4.57 11.29
N SER A 144 -8.88 -4.14 11.26
CA SER A 144 -10.00 -5.08 11.27
C SER A 144 -10.02 -6.01 10.05
N ALA A 145 -10.68 -7.16 10.17
CA ALA A 145 -10.87 -8.10 9.05
C ALA A 145 -11.48 -7.46 7.79
N SER A 146 -12.36 -6.46 7.95
CA SER A 146 -12.91 -5.70 6.80
C SER A 146 -11.87 -4.80 6.15
N SER A 147 -10.93 -4.26 6.93
CA SER A 147 -9.80 -3.49 6.42
C SER A 147 -8.84 -4.37 5.64
N VAL A 148 -8.51 -5.56 6.16
CA VAL A 148 -7.73 -6.58 5.43
C VAL A 148 -8.38 -6.88 4.08
N SER A 149 -9.68 -7.17 4.06
CA SER A 149 -10.41 -7.44 2.81
C SER A 149 -10.40 -6.29 1.81
N ARG A 150 -10.42 -5.03 2.27
CA ARG A 150 -10.29 -3.86 1.37
C ARG A 150 -8.88 -3.73 0.81
N ILE A 151 -7.85 -3.96 1.64
CA ILE A 151 -6.44 -3.88 1.24
C ILE A 151 -6.15 -4.95 0.18
N THR A 152 -6.62 -6.17 0.40
CA THR A 152 -6.39 -7.30 -0.51
C THR A 152 -7.23 -7.23 -1.78
N LYS A 153 -8.28 -6.39 -1.83
CA LYS A 153 -9.09 -6.21 -3.05
C LYS A 153 -8.26 -5.74 -4.24
N GLY A 154 -7.19 -4.98 -4.02
CA GLY A 154 -6.26 -4.61 -5.09
C GLY A 154 -5.52 -5.80 -5.71
N LEU A 155 -5.45 -6.94 -5.02
CA LEU A 155 -4.90 -8.18 -5.59
C LEU A 155 -5.84 -8.78 -6.63
N ASP A 156 -7.15 -8.56 -6.54
CA ASP A 156 -8.12 -9.07 -7.52
C ASP A 156 -7.80 -8.53 -8.92
N GLU A 157 -7.45 -7.26 -9.02
CA GLU A 157 -7.02 -6.63 -10.28
C GLU A 157 -5.76 -7.30 -10.84
N LYS A 158 -4.80 -7.64 -9.97
CA LYS A 158 -3.57 -8.34 -10.37
C LYS A 158 -3.82 -9.77 -10.80
N VAL A 159 -4.74 -10.47 -10.13
CA VAL A 159 -5.17 -11.81 -10.54
C VAL A 159 -5.86 -11.74 -11.90
N CYS A 160 -6.76 -10.78 -12.12
CA CYS A 160 -7.41 -10.59 -13.42
C CYS A 160 -6.40 -10.25 -14.52
N GLU A 161 -5.44 -9.35 -14.25
CA GLU A 161 -4.36 -9.00 -15.19
C GLU A 161 -3.52 -10.25 -15.54
N PHE A 162 -3.16 -11.05 -14.55
CA PHE A 162 -2.41 -12.30 -14.76
C PHE A 162 -3.21 -13.32 -15.60
N LEU A 163 -4.49 -13.53 -15.26
CA LEU A 163 -5.37 -14.48 -15.94
C LEU A 163 -5.84 -14.00 -17.31
N SER A 164 -5.64 -12.74 -17.70
CA SER A 164 -5.98 -12.19 -19.01
C SER A 164 -4.77 -11.91 -19.90
N LYS A 165 -3.54 -12.12 -19.38
CA LYS A 165 -2.30 -11.89 -20.12
C LYS A 165 -2.29 -12.66 -21.46
N PRO A 166 -1.82 -12.07 -22.58
CA PRO A 166 -1.64 -12.81 -23.83
C PRO A 166 -0.68 -13.99 -23.67
N ILE A 167 -0.98 -15.07 -24.39
CA ILE A 167 -0.17 -16.28 -24.47
C ILE A 167 0.83 -16.06 -25.60
N GLU A 168 2.05 -15.69 -25.22
CA GLU A 168 3.12 -15.28 -26.16
C GLU A 168 3.93 -16.47 -26.71
N HIS A 169 3.86 -17.62 -26.04
CA HIS A 169 4.73 -18.77 -26.32
C HIS A 169 3.91 -19.94 -26.85
N GLU A 170 4.54 -20.74 -27.71
CA GLU A 170 3.93 -21.98 -28.19
C GLU A 170 3.81 -22.99 -27.05
N ILE A 171 2.60 -23.51 -26.86
CA ILE A 171 2.26 -24.47 -25.81
C ILE A 171 2.21 -25.88 -26.42
N SER A 172 3.17 -26.72 -26.06
CA SER A 172 3.28 -28.11 -26.54
C SER A 172 2.29 -29.04 -25.84
N TYR A 173 2.03 -28.83 -24.54
CA TYR A 173 1.09 -29.65 -23.78
C TYR A 173 0.17 -28.78 -22.94
N LEU A 174 -1.10 -29.18 -22.85
CA LEU A 174 -2.11 -28.53 -22.03
C LEU A 174 -2.62 -29.51 -20.97
N PHE A 175 -2.59 -29.07 -19.71
CA PHE A 175 -3.18 -29.77 -18.58
C PHE A 175 -4.31 -28.92 -18.01
N ILE A 176 -5.47 -29.54 -17.81
CA ILE A 176 -6.59 -28.89 -17.14
C ILE A 176 -6.99 -29.78 -15.97
N ASP A 177 -7.03 -29.19 -14.79
CA ASP A 177 -7.46 -29.87 -13.57
C ASP A 177 -8.58 -29.07 -12.90
N ALA A 178 -9.46 -29.77 -12.18
CA ALA A 178 -10.62 -29.19 -11.53
C ALA A 178 -10.58 -29.48 -10.01
N THR A 179 -10.63 -28.42 -9.21
CA THR A 179 -10.76 -28.54 -7.75
C THR A 179 -12.12 -28.03 -7.29
N TYR A 180 -12.87 -28.87 -6.59
CA TYR A 180 -14.17 -28.47 -6.04
C TYR A 180 -14.02 -27.66 -4.75
N LEU A 181 -14.61 -26.47 -4.73
CA LEU A 181 -14.59 -25.55 -3.61
C LEU A 181 -16.02 -25.25 -3.15
N LYS A 182 -16.23 -25.19 -1.83
CA LYS A 182 -17.48 -24.68 -1.25
C LYS A 182 -17.47 -23.18 -1.30
N VAL A 183 -18.26 -22.61 -2.20
CA VAL A 183 -18.39 -21.18 -2.41
C VAL A 183 -19.76 -20.74 -1.90
N ARG A 184 -19.81 -19.57 -1.26
CA ARG A 184 -21.08 -18.96 -0.89
C ARG A 184 -21.65 -18.23 -2.10
N ASP A 185 -22.79 -18.67 -2.59
CA ASP A 185 -23.54 -18.01 -3.65
C ASP A 185 -24.90 -17.52 -3.11
N GLY A 186 -25.02 -16.20 -2.98
CA GLY A 186 -26.16 -15.56 -2.31
C GLY A 186 -26.39 -16.09 -0.88
N LEU A 187 -27.51 -16.81 -0.69
CA LEU A 187 -27.94 -17.36 0.59
C LEU A 187 -27.47 -18.80 0.84
N HIS A 188 -26.95 -19.49 -0.18
CA HIS A 188 -26.58 -20.91 -0.08
C HIS A 188 -25.07 -21.11 -0.26
N TYR A 189 -24.59 -22.27 0.18
CA TYR A 189 -23.24 -22.74 -0.12
C TYR A 189 -23.34 -23.83 -1.18
N GLU A 190 -22.64 -23.62 -2.28
CA GLU A 190 -22.63 -24.53 -3.42
C GLU A 190 -21.21 -25.03 -3.66
N ASN A 191 -21.11 -26.27 -4.13
CA ASN A 191 -19.83 -26.82 -4.59
C ASN A 191 -19.61 -26.33 -6.03
N LYS A 192 -18.63 -25.47 -6.24
CA LYS A 192 -18.24 -24.99 -7.57
C LYS A 192 -16.90 -25.60 -7.96
N ALA A 193 -16.73 -25.92 -9.24
CA ALA A 193 -15.47 -26.43 -9.78
C ALA A 193 -14.58 -25.25 -10.18
N LEU A 194 -13.37 -25.17 -9.62
CA LEU A 194 -12.33 -24.27 -10.09
C LEU A 194 -11.43 -25.02 -11.06
N PHE A 195 -11.52 -24.68 -12.34
CA PHE A 195 -10.65 -25.18 -13.38
C PHE A 195 -9.37 -24.36 -13.44
N ILE A 196 -8.23 -25.05 -13.44
CA ILE A 196 -6.90 -24.46 -13.60
C ILE A 196 -6.30 -25.03 -14.89
N VAL A 197 -5.91 -24.13 -15.80
CA VAL A 197 -5.28 -24.48 -17.07
C VAL A 197 -3.78 -24.21 -16.96
N ALA A 198 -2.98 -25.26 -17.08
CA ALA A 198 -1.53 -25.20 -17.12
C ALA A 198 -1.00 -25.61 -18.49
N GLY A 199 -0.14 -24.78 -19.08
CA GLY A 199 0.56 -25.06 -20.32
C GLY A 199 2.01 -25.46 -20.07
N VAL A 200 2.54 -26.35 -20.91
CA VAL A 200 3.97 -26.63 -21.02
C VAL A 200 4.47 -26.06 -22.33
N ARG A 201 5.40 -25.11 -22.26
CA ARG A 201 6.05 -24.51 -23.41
C ARG A 201 7.01 -25.47 -24.09
N SER A 202 7.45 -25.12 -25.30
CA SER A 202 8.45 -25.87 -26.05
C SER A 202 9.83 -25.97 -25.36
N ASP A 203 10.15 -25.04 -24.46
CA ASP A 203 11.35 -25.06 -23.62
C ASP A 203 11.21 -25.93 -22.34
N GLY A 204 10.04 -26.53 -22.14
CA GLY A 204 9.71 -27.35 -20.97
C GLY A 204 9.24 -26.54 -19.75
N TYR A 205 9.16 -25.21 -19.83
CA TYR A 205 8.65 -24.39 -18.74
C TYR A 205 7.13 -24.54 -18.60
N ARG A 206 6.67 -24.65 -17.35
CA ARG A 206 5.24 -24.75 -17.03
C ARG A 206 4.71 -23.39 -16.61
N GLU A 207 3.60 -22.98 -17.19
CA GLU A 207 2.92 -21.73 -16.80
C GLU A 207 1.41 -21.93 -16.65
N ILE A 208 0.80 -21.14 -15.77
CA ILE A 208 -0.65 -21.10 -15.63
C ILE A 208 -1.20 -20.18 -16.71
N LEU A 209 -2.06 -20.72 -17.57
CA LEU A 209 -2.68 -20.00 -18.68
C LEU A 209 -4.02 -19.39 -18.27
N GLY A 210 -4.74 -20.01 -17.34
CA GLY A 210 -6.06 -19.53 -16.95
C GLY A 210 -6.62 -20.23 -15.71
N ALA A 211 -7.62 -19.59 -15.11
CA ALA A 211 -8.43 -20.16 -14.06
C ALA A 211 -9.88 -19.68 -14.22
N ARG A 212 -10.85 -20.59 -14.07
CA ARG A 212 -12.28 -20.30 -14.21
C ARG A 212 -13.10 -21.10 -13.20
N LEU A 213 -14.07 -20.44 -12.57
CA LEU A 213 -15.08 -21.09 -11.73
C LEU A 213 -16.26 -21.50 -12.59
N ALA A 214 -16.76 -22.72 -12.40
CA ALA A 214 -17.97 -23.23 -13.04
C ALA A 214 -18.94 -23.80 -12.00
N ASP A 215 -20.23 -23.61 -12.27
CA ASP A 215 -21.31 -24.17 -11.46
C ASP A 215 -21.50 -25.68 -11.73
N SER A 216 -21.20 -26.10 -12.96
CA SER A 216 -21.22 -27.49 -13.40
C SER A 216 -20.27 -27.72 -14.59
N GLU A 217 -19.91 -28.97 -14.83
CA GLU A 217 -19.19 -29.40 -16.04
C GLU A 217 -20.14 -29.41 -17.26
N ASP A 218 -20.47 -28.23 -17.79
CA ASP A 218 -21.27 -28.12 -19.02
C ASP A 218 -20.37 -27.96 -20.26
N SER A 219 -20.85 -28.48 -21.39
CA SER A 219 -20.24 -28.35 -22.71
C SER A 219 -19.99 -26.89 -23.14
N LEU A 220 -20.90 -25.98 -22.78
CA LEU A 220 -20.77 -24.54 -23.05
C LEU A 220 -19.59 -23.93 -22.29
N PHE A 221 -19.37 -24.34 -21.03
CA PHE A 221 -18.25 -23.86 -20.24
C PHE A 221 -16.90 -24.22 -20.88
N TRP A 222 -16.77 -25.46 -21.36
CA TRP A 222 -15.56 -25.89 -22.06
C TRP A 222 -15.31 -25.09 -23.32
N GLN A 223 -16.37 -24.81 -24.08
CA GLN A 223 -16.27 -23.98 -25.29
C GLN A 223 -15.76 -22.58 -24.93
N ASP A 224 -16.37 -21.91 -23.97
CA ASP A 224 -15.99 -20.57 -23.53
C ASP A 224 -14.53 -20.54 -23.01
N LEU A 225 -14.12 -21.56 -22.23
CA LEU A 225 -12.75 -21.68 -21.72
C LEU A 225 -11.73 -21.79 -22.86
N PHE A 226 -11.98 -22.64 -23.87
CA PHE A 226 -11.06 -22.80 -24.98
C PHE A 226 -11.10 -21.62 -25.96
N GLU A 227 -12.23 -20.93 -26.07
CA GLU A 227 -12.35 -19.71 -26.87
C GLU A 227 -11.54 -18.57 -26.27
N ASP A 228 -11.64 -18.33 -24.95
CA ASP A 228 -10.79 -17.37 -24.21
C ASP A 228 -9.29 -17.62 -24.42
N LEU A 229 -8.87 -18.88 -24.32
CA LEU A 229 -7.46 -19.24 -24.53
C LEU A 229 -7.00 -18.97 -25.96
N LYS A 230 -7.84 -19.28 -26.96
CA LYS A 230 -7.53 -19.01 -28.38
C LYS A 230 -7.46 -17.51 -28.66
N GLU A 231 -8.41 -16.73 -28.16
CA GLU A 231 -8.41 -15.26 -28.30
C GLU A 231 -7.15 -14.63 -27.71
N ARG A 232 -6.64 -15.21 -26.61
CA ARG A 232 -5.39 -14.79 -25.97
C ARG A 232 -4.12 -15.25 -26.67
N GLY A 233 -4.22 -16.05 -27.74
CA GLY A 233 -3.08 -16.46 -28.56
C GLY A 233 -2.67 -17.93 -28.45
N LEU A 234 -3.47 -18.78 -27.79
CA LEU A 234 -3.20 -20.22 -27.78
C LEU A 234 -3.27 -20.79 -29.20
N SER A 235 -2.12 -21.11 -29.77
CA SER A 235 -2.02 -21.89 -31.00
C SER A 235 -2.39 -23.34 -30.75
N ARG A 236 -2.75 -24.06 -31.81
CA ARG A 236 -3.15 -25.47 -31.74
C ARG A 236 -2.04 -26.27 -31.03
N PRO A 237 -2.30 -26.87 -29.85
CA PRO A 237 -1.32 -27.71 -29.19
C PRO A 237 -0.98 -28.90 -30.09
N ILE A 238 0.28 -29.31 -30.09
CA ILE A 238 0.80 -30.41 -30.93
C ILE A 238 0.32 -31.76 -30.39
#